data_AF-A0A2T2N007-F1
#
_entry.id   AF-A0A2T2N007-F1
#
_cell.length_a   1.000
_cell.length_b   1.000
_cell.length_c   1.000
_cell.angle_alpha   90.00
_cell.angle_beta   90.00
_cell.angle_gamma   90.00
#
_symmetry.space_group_name_H-M   'P 1'
#
loop_
_entity.id
_entity.type
_entity.pdbx_description
1 polymer ?
#
loop_
_entity_poly.entity_id
_entity_poly.type
_entity_poly.pdbx_seq_one_letter_code
_entity_poly.pdbx_strand_id
1 'polypeptide(L)'
;FVCLTVKETTSITRLKSYALLNKSNIPATIYKAVFATSAATSFFNSVLVRAQQFVDGALGANNPVNEVEGETANIWSFRVGDLKPLVKCFILIGTGDPGKEALEDNMLKFFSKTLVGIATETTETEKKFIA
;
A
#
# COMPACT_ATOMS: atom_id res chain seq x y z
N PHE A 1 8.64 -4.55 -6.13
CA PHE A 1 7.40 -4.86 -5.41
C PHE A 1 6.61 -3.57 -5.32
N VAL A 2 5.29 -3.59 -5.54
CA VAL A 2 4.41 -2.42 -5.38
C VAL A 2 3.06 -2.85 -4.81
N CYS A 3 2.42 -1.95 -4.06
CA CYS A 3 1.08 -2.16 -3.50
C CYS A 3 0.02 -1.56 -4.42
N LEU A 4 -1.06 -2.30 -4.64
CA LEU A 4 -2.23 -1.89 -5.41
C LEU A 4 -3.46 -2.12 -4.56
N THR A 5 -4.53 -1.39 -4.84
CA THR A 5 -5.84 -1.67 -4.24
C THR A 5 -6.78 -2.21 -5.30
N VAL A 6 -7.38 -3.37 -5.04
CA VAL A 6 -8.42 -3.94 -5.91
C VAL A 6 -9.65 -3.04 -5.81
N LYS A 7 -10.11 -2.54 -6.95
CA LYS A 7 -11.18 -1.53 -6.98
C LYS A 7 -12.50 -2.06 -6.41
N GLU A 8 -12.81 -3.31 -6.67
CA GLU A 8 -14.08 -3.95 -6.33
C GLU A 8 -14.17 -4.32 -4.84
N THR A 9 -13.07 -4.75 -4.23
CA THR A 9 -13.03 -5.29 -2.86
C THR A 9 -12.28 -4.42 -1.88
N THR A 10 -11.66 -3.33 -2.36
CA THR A 10 -10.75 -2.45 -1.60
C THR A 10 -9.59 -3.17 -0.90
N SER A 11 -9.28 -4.40 -1.31
CA SER A 11 -8.22 -5.21 -0.72
C SER A 11 -6.85 -4.86 -1.31
N ILE A 12 -5.83 -4.79 -0.46
CA ILE A 12 -4.44 -4.59 -0.90
C ILE A 12 -3.93 -5.83 -1.63
N THR A 13 -3.29 -5.61 -2.77
CA THR A 13 -2.64 -6.63 -3.59
C THR A 13 -1.21 -6.20 -3.91
N ARG A 14 -0.30 -7.16 -3.92
CA ARG A 14 1.13 -6.92 -4.11
C ARG A 14 1.57 -7.42 -5.48
N LEU A 15 2.09 -6.54 -6.32
CA LEU A 15 2.81 -6.95 -7.53
C LEU A 15 4.30 -7.09 -7.25
N LYS A 16 4.89 -8.17 -7.73
CA LYS A 16 6.28 -8.54 -7.47
C LYS A 16 6.90 -9.25 -8.67
N SER A 17 8.22 -9.12 -8.78
CA SER A 17 9.02 -9.71 -9.85
C SER A 17 9.56 -11.10 -9.49
N TYR A 18 9.51 -11.50 -8.22
CA TYR A 18 9.99 -12.81 -7.74
C TYR A 18 8.84 -13.78 -7.50
N ALA A 19 9.09 -15.06 -7.67
CA ALA A 19 8.13 -16.12 -7.38
C ALA A 19 8.14 -16.48 -5.90
N LEU A 20 6.97 -16.90 -5.38
CA LEU A 20 6.86 -17.53 -4.07
C LEU A 20 6.33 -18.96 -4.23
N LEU A 21 6.83 -19.87 -3.41
CA LEU A 21 6.28 -21.21 -3.31
C LEU A 21 4.79 -21.12 -2.94
N ASN A 22 3.94 -21.81 -3.70
CA ASN A 22 2.49 -21.90 -3.48
C ASN A 22 1.69 -20.59 -3.60
N LYS A 23 2.25 -19.52 -4.18
CA LYS A 23 1.48 -18.30 -4.52
C LYS A 23 1.68 -17.94 -5.98
N SER A 24 0.57 -17.87 -6.71
CA SER A 24 0.56 -17.41 -8.11
C SER A 24 0.81 -15.91 -8.16
N ASN A 25 1.76 -15.49 -9.01
CA ASN A 25 1.95 -14.07 -9.29
C ASN A 25 0.88 -13.57 -10.28
N ILE A 26 0.53 -12.30 -10.13
CA ILE A 26 -0.21 -11.56 -11.16
C ILE A 26 0.85 -11.04 -12.15
N PRO A 27 0.96 -11.60 -13.37
CA PRO A 27 1.84 -11.10 -14.39
C PRO A 27 1.31 -9.76 -14.85
N ALA A 28 2.17 -8.77 -14.69
CA ALA A 28 2.00 -7.44 -15.22
C ALA A 28 3.31 -7.06 -15.90
N THR A 29 3.21 -6.29 -16.98
CA THR A 29 4.38 -5.57 -17.47
C THR A 29 4.75 -4.49 -16.46
N ILE A 30 6.01 -4.06 -16.44
CA ILE A 30 6.45 -2.96 -15.58
C ILE A 30 5.58 -1.71 -15.78
N TYR A 31 5.28 -1.38 -17.04
CA TYR A 31 4.37 -0.28 -17.37
C TYR A 31 3.01 -0.40 -16.69
N LYS A 32 2.36 -1.57 -16.75
CA LYS A 32 1.06 -1.78 -16.09
C LYS A 32 1.15 -1.70 -14.57
N ALA A 33 2.23 -2.22 -13.98
CA ALA A 33 2.44 -2.15 -12.55
C ALA A 33 2.61 -0.70 -12.07
N VAL A 34 3.42 0.09 -12.79
CA VAL A 34 3.62 1.52 -12.52
C VAL A 34 2.32 2.31 -12.68
N PHE A 35 1.58 2.08 -13.77
CA PHE A 35 0.30 2.75 -13.98
C PHE A 35 -0.71 2.41 -12.88
N ALA A 36 -0.81 1.14 -12.49
CA ALA A 36 -1.76 0.72 -11.48
C ALA A 36 -1.43 1.30 -10.09
N THR A 37 -0.15 1.27 -9.69
CA THR A 37 0.26 1.74 -8.35
C THR A 37 0.20 3.25 -8.21
N SER A 38 0.11 4.00 -9.31
CA SER A 38 0.01 5.46 -9.31
C SER A 38 -1.38 5.96 -9.73
N ALA A 39 -2.35 5.06 -9.94
CA ALA A 39 -3.70 5.39 -10.37
C ALA A 39 -4.54 5.93 -9.21
N ALA A 40 -4.15 7.07 -8.65
CA ALA A 40 -4.80 7.69 -7.51
C ALA A 40 -6.26 8.00 -7.86
N THR A 41 -7.19 7.43 -7.08
CA THR A 41 -8.62 7.66 -7.25
C THR A 41 -8.92 9.15 -7.22
N SER A 42 -9.81 9.63 -8.09
CA SER A 42 -10.12 11.03 -8.42
C SER A 42 -9.16 11.74 -9.39
N PHE A 43 -7.91 11.29 -9.54
CA PHE A 43 -6.96 11.86 -10.49
C PHE A 43 -6.81 11.03 -11.76
N PHE A 44 -6.83 9.70 -11.63
CA PHE A 44 -6.57 8.78 -12.74
C PHE A 44 -7.62 7.67 -12.81
N ASN A 45 -7.76 7.11 -14.01
CA ASN A 45 -8.59 5.93 -14.24
C ASN A 45 -7.91 4.67 -13.67
N SER A 46 -8.72 3.75 -13.17
CA SER A 46 -8.26 2.42 -12.75
C SER A 46 -7.65 1.63 -13.91
N VAL A 47 -6.68 0.78 -13.59
CA VAL A 47 -5.90 0.02 -14.56
C VAL A 47 -6.31 -1.44 -14.56
N LEU A 48 -6.64 -1.97 -15.75
CA LEU A 48 -6.96 -3.39 -15.91
C LEU A 48 -5.68 -4.22 -16.03
N VAL A 49 -5.45 -5.08 -15.05
CA VAL A 49 -4.38 -6.08 -15.08
C VAL A 49 -5.03 -7.46 -15.06
N ARG A 50 -4.82 -8.22 -16.14
CA ARG A 50 -5.58 -9.45 -16.47
C ARG A 50 -7.09 -9.18 -16.51
N ALA A 51 -7.80 -9.54 -15.44
CA ALA A 51 -9.25 -9.50 -15.33
C ALA A 51 -9.74 -8.72 -14.08
N GLN A 52 -8.84 -7.99 -13.43
CA GLN A 52 -9.13 -7.22 -12.21
C GLN A 52 -8.76 -5.76 -12.42
N GLN A 53 -9.61 -4.84 -11.94
CA GLN A 53 -9.30 -3.41 -11.90
C GLN A 53 -8.52 -3.05 -10.64
N PHE A 54 -7.44 -2.32 -10.84
CA PHE A 54 -6.60 -1.82 -9.76
C PHE A 54 -6.57 -0.29 -9.75
N VAL A 55 -6.46 0.26 -8.56
CA VAL A 55 -6.15 1.67 -8.30
C VAL A 55 -4.90 1.76 -7.42
N ASP A 56 -4.46 2.98 -7.16
CA ASP A 56 -3.32 3.27 -6.29
C ASP A 56 -3.41 2.55 -4.94
N GLY A 57 -2.28 1.99 -4.51
CA GLY A 57 -2.13 1.34 -3.21
C GLY A 57 -2.21 2.31 -2.03
N ALA A 58 -2.19 3.62 -2.28
CA ALA A 58 -2.40 4.65 -1.28
C ALA A 58 -3.70 4.44 -0.50
N LEU A 59 -4.72 3.84 -1.11
CA LEU A 59 -5.91 3.39 -0.39
C LEU A 59 -5.60 2.17 0.47
N GLY A 60 -5.16 2.41 1.71
CA GLY A 60 -4.89 1.41 2.74
C GLY A 60 -3.43 0.96 2.89
N ALA A 61 -2.54 1.26 1.93
CA ALA A 61 -1.12 0.93 1.99
C ALA A 61 -0.23 2.07 1.45
N ASN A 62 -0.58 3.33 1.73
CA ASN A 62 0.20 4.50 1.31
C ASN A 62 1.60 4.52 1.96
N ASN A 63 1.69 3.99 3.17
CA ASN A 63 2.96 3.54 3.75
C ASN A 63 3.01 2.00 3.65
N PRO A 64 3.86 1.42 2.79
CA PRO A 64 3.86 -0.02 2.53
C PRO A 64 4.61 -0.83 3.59
N VAL A 65 5.05 -0.25 4.72
CA VAL A 65 5.89 -0.92 5.72
C VAL A 65 5.32 -2.25 6.20
N ASN A 66 4.03 -2.29 6.55
CA ASN A 66 3.35 -3.52 6.97
C ASN A 66 3.32 -4.57 5.85
N GLU A 67 3.14 -4.11 4.60
CA GLU A 67 3.11 -4.98 3.43
C GLU A 67 4.48 -5.59 3.14
N VAL A 68 5.54 -4.78 3.27
CA VAL A 68 6.94 -5.19 3.11
C VAL A 68 7.34 -6.15 4.24
N GLU A 69 7.05 -5.84 5.50
CA GLU A 69 7.34 -6.74 6.62
C GLU A 69 6.63 -8.07 6.47
N GLY A 70 5.31 -8.06 6.23
CA GLY A 70 4.54 -9.29 6.07
C GLY A 70 4.99 -10.11 4.87
N GLU A 71 5.36 -9.47 3.76
CA GLU A 71 5.95 -10.18 2.62
C GLU A 71 7.31 -10.78 2.97
N THR A 72 8.19 -10.03 3.62
CA THR A 72 9.55 -10.46 3.94
C THR A 72 9.55 -11.57 4.99
N ALA A 73 8.71 -11.48 6.02
CA ALA A 73 8.50 -12.54 7.00
C ALA A 73 8.07 -13.85 6.32
N ASN A 74 7.19 -13.78 5.32
CA ASN A 74 6.78 -14.95 4.54
C ASN A 74 7.92 -15.58 3.73
N ILE A 75 8.95 -14.82 3.36
CA ILE A 75 10.09 -15.32 2.56
C ILE A 75 11.21 -15.81 3.48
N TRP A 76 11.60 -15.01 4.47
CA TRP A 76 12.81 -15.23 5.27
C TRP A 76 12.54 -15.87 6.63
N SER A 77 11.34 -15.71 7.17
CA SER A 77 10.97 -16.17 8.52
C SER A 77 9.66 -16.94 8.51
N PHE A 78 9.36 -17.72 7.46
CA PHE A 78 8.05 -18.38 7.28
C PHE A 78 7.59 -19.21 8.49
N ARG A 79 8.54 -19.74 9.28
CA ARG A 79 8.25 -20.56 10.48
C ARG A 79 8.06 -19.77 11.76
N VAL A 80 8.75 -18.63 11.92
CA VAL A 80 8.84 -17.90 13.19
C VAL A 80 8.08 -16.58 13.11
N GLY A 81 7.94 -15.99 11.92
CA GLY A 81 7.24 -14.73 11.68
C GLY A 81 7.99 -13.49 12.15
N ASP A 82 8.98 -13.63 13.03
CA ASP A 82 9.80 -12.52 13.50
C ASP A 82 10.92 -12.20 12.50
N LEU A 83 10.87 -10.97 11.99
CA LEU A 83 11.83 -10.43 11.03
C LEU A 83 12.96 -9.63 11.70
N LYS A 84 12.74 -9.14 12.94
CA LYS A 84 13.67 -8.24 13.65
C LYS A 84 15.09 -8.81 13.80
N PRO A 85 15.29 -10.12 14.07
CA PRO A 85 16.64 -10.69 14.19
C PRO A 85 17.41 -10.73 12.85
N LEU A 86 16.68 -10.80 11.73
CA LEU A 86 17.21 -11.00 10.39
C LEU A 86 17.52 -9.68 9.68
N VAL A 87 16.73 -8.64 9.93
CA VAL A 87 16.89 -7.32 9.29
C VAL A 87 17.85 -6.46 10.12
N LYS A 88 18.95 -6.03 9.49
CA LYS A 88 19.94 -5.14 10.13
C LYS A 88 19.59 -3.66 10.01
N CYS A 89 18.87 -3.29 8.96
CA CYS A 89 18.47 -1.92 8.69
C CYS A 89 17.18 -1.94 7.89
N PHE A 90 16.22 -1.11 8.29
CA PHE A 90 15.00 -0.82 7.54
C PHE A 90 14.96 0.69 7.31
N ILE A 91 14.80 1.10 6.05
CA ILE A 91 14.73 2.51 5.68
C ILE A 91 13.35 2.77 5.10
N LEU A 92 12.57 3.62 5.76
CA LEU A 92 11.31 4.14 5.26
C LEU A 92 11.52 5.59 4.82
N ILE A 93 11.12 5.92 3.59
CA ILE A 93 11.29 7.26 3.02
C ILE A 93 9.90 7.84 2.76
N GLY A 94 9.54 8.88 3.49
CA GLY A 94 8.31 9.64 3.28
C GLY A 94 8.44 10.68 2.16
N THR A 95 7.29 11.13 1.66
CA THR A 95 7.19 12.19 0.64
C THR A 95 6.92 13.57 1.26
N GLY A 96 6.92 13.66 2.59
CA GLY A 96 6.61 14.86 3.37
C GLY A 96 5.42 14.64 4.33
N ASP A 97 5.33 15.48 5.36
CA ASP A 97 4.22 15.52 6.31
C ASP A 97 3.47 16.85 6.12
N PRO A 98 2.19 16.83 5.69
CA PRO A 98 1.40 18.04 5.53
C PRO A 98 1.06 18.73 6.87
N GLY A 99 1.32 18.08 8.01
CA GLY A 99 1.00 18.56 9.34
C GLY A 99 -0.36 18.06 9.84
N LYS A 100 -0.78 18.59 10.99
CA LYS A 100 -2.05 18.21 11.62
C LYS A 100 -3.18 19.11 11.14
N GLU A 101 -4.24 18.51 10.63
CA GLU A 101 -5.49 19.19 10.32
C GLU A 101 -6.60 18.73 11.29
N ALA A 102 -7.49 19.64 11.65
CA ALA A 102 -8.68 19.30 12.42
C ALA A 102 -9.69 18.54 11.54
N LEU A 103 -10.54 17.72 12.16
CA LEU A 103 -11.66 17.10 11.46
C LEU A 103 -12.59 18.20 10.93
N GLU A 104 -12.93 18.13 9.64
CA GLU A 104 -13.92 19.05 9.05
C GLU A 104 -15.33 18.74 9.58
N ASP A 105 -15.98 19.72 10.22
CA ASP A 105 -17.35 19.58 10.75
C ASP A 105 -18.43 19.65 9.67
N ASN A 106 -18.11 20.25 8.51
CA ASN A 106 -19.03 20.32 7.39
C ASN A 106 -19.05 18.97 6.66
N MET A 107 -20.23 18.34 6.57
CA MET A 107 -20.42 17.03 5.94
C MET A 107 -19.76 16.89 4.56
N LEU A 108 -19.89 17.89 3.68
CA LEU A 108 -19.29 17.82 2.34
C LEU A 108 -17.76 17.86 2.40
N LYS A 109 -17.20 18.70 3.27
CA LYS A 109 -15.75 18.78 3.48
C LYS A 109 -15.20 17.54 4.19
N PHE A 110 -15.96 16.96 5.12
CA PHE A 110 -15.61 15.71 5.78
C PHE A 110 -15.43 14.58 4.77
N PHE A 111 -16.41 14.37 3.86
CA PHE A 111 -16.32 13.32 2.85
C PHE A 111 -15.23 13.58 1.80
N SER A 112 -15.03 14.84 1.39
CA SER A 112 -14.09 15.17 0.32
C SER A 112 -12.63 15.32 0.77
N LYS A 113 -12.38 15.63 2.05
CA LYS A 113 -11.03 15.84 2.58
C LYS A 113 -10.69 14.89 3.71
N THR A 114 -11.42 14.96 4.82
CA THR A 114 -11.11 14.22 6.04
C THR A 114 -11.07 12.71 5.78
N LEU A 115 -12.10 12.17 5.13
CA LEU A 115 -12.16 10.73 4.84
C LEU A 115 -11.06 10.28 3.86
N VAL A 116 -10.72 11.12 2.89
CA VAL A 116 -9.61 10.86 1.96
C VAL A 116 -8.28 10.81 2.71
N GLY A 117 -8.02 11.75 3.61
CA GLY A 117 -6.83 11.75 4.46
C GLY A 117 -6.74 10.50 5.34
N ILE A 118 -7.84 10.07 5.94
CA ILE A 118 -7.90 8.82 6.73
C ILE A 118 -7.63 7.58 5.87
N ALA A 119 -8.20 7.52 4.67
CA ALA A 119 -8.05 6.37 3.79
C ALA A 119 -6.64 6.25 3.18
N THR A 120 -5.91 7.36 3.11
CA THR A 120 -4.56 7.46 2.52
C THR A 120 -3.47 7.72 3.56
N GLU A 121 -3.73 7.35 4.81
CA GLU A 121 -2.86 7.55 5.97
C GLU A 121 -1.47 6.88 5.81
N THR A 122 -0.41 7.56 6.27
CA THR A 122 0.99 7.09 6.23
C THR A 122 1.73 7.12 7.57
N THR A 123 1.40 8.10 8.42
CA THR A 123 2.15 8.55 9.60
C THR A 123 1.85 7.71 10.84
N GLU A 124 0.60 7.38 11.11
CA GLU A 124 0.22 6.45 12.18
C GLU A 124 0.73 5.04 11.90
N THR A 125 0.74 4.66 10.62
CA THR A 125 1.37 3.40 10.16
C THR A 125 2.87 3.39 10.47
N GLU A 126 3.58 4.48 10.18
CA GLU A 126 5.00 4.63 10.54
C GLU A 126 5.23 4.60 12.07
N LYS A 127 4.44 5.38 12.83
CA LYS A 127 4.59 5.47 14.30
C LYS A 127 4.44 4.11 14.96
N LYS A 128 3.47 3.30 14.52
CA LYS A 128 3.26 1.94 15.04
C LYS A 128 4.40 0.98 14.71
N PHE A 129 5.09 1.20 13.59
CA PHE A 129 6.23 0.39 13.19
C PHE A 129 7.50 0.73 13.99
N ILE A 130 7.71 2.01 14.31
CA ILE A 130 8.88 2.48 15.07
C ILE A 130 8.73 2.21 16.59
N ALA A 131 7.50 2.18 17.11
CA ALA A 131 7.19 1.92 18.52
C ALA A 131 7.55 0.49 18.97
#